data_AF-A0A7K0T880-F1
#
_entry.id   AF-A0A7K0T880-F1
#
_cell.length_a   1.000
_cell.length_b   1.000
_cell.length_c   1.000
_cell.angle_alpha   90.00
_cell.angle_beta   90.00
_cell.angle_gamma   90.00
#
_symmetry.space_group_name_H-M   'P 1'
#
loop_
_entity.id
_entity.type
_entity.pdbx_description
1 polymer ?
#
loop_
_entity_poly.entity_id
_entity_poly.type
_entity_poly.pdbx_seq_one_letter_code
_entity_poly.pdbx_strand_id
1 'polypeptide(L)'
;VYGFAFATLGLLIALPIWNYPFEIFTQSINLQGRFIAHDLPGWVLIAWLVTLGTIAPYLFVINGIKLLSASTSSVIGMAEPVLAGIFAWWWLYERWNFIQLVGGVVVLTGIILADKARSAAH
;
A
#
# COMPACT_ATOMS: atom_id res chain seq x y z
N VAL A 1 -16.95 5.67 -2.79
CA VAL A 1 -17.35 7.01 -3.31
C VAL A 1 -17.31 8.06 -2.21
N TYR A 2 -18.06 7.89 -1.11
CA TYR A 2 -18.05 8.84 0.01
C TYR A 2 -16.65 9.07 0.63
N GLY A 3 -15.84 8.02 0.81
CA GLY A 3 -14.48 8.16 1.35
C GLY A 3 -13.57 9.09 0.53
N PHE A 4 -13.60 8.96 -0.80
CA PHE A 4 -12.84 9.87 -1.68
C PHE A 4 -13.38 11.31 -1.60
N ALA A 5 -14.70 11.49 -1.52
CA ALA A 5 -15.28 12.82 -1.37
C ALA A 5 -14.86 13.48 -0.05
N PHE A 6 -14.92 12.77 1.07
CA PHE A 6 -14.46 13.26 2.37
C PHE A 6 -12.95 13.56 2.37
N ALA A 7 -12.15 12.69 1.78
CA ALA A 7 -10.70 12.91 1.65
C ALA A 7 -10.40 14.17 0.81
N THR A 8 -11.08 14.36 -0.32
CA THR A 8 -10.96 15.56 -1.15
C THR A 8 -11.38 16.82 -0.40
N LEU A 9 -12.49 16.78 0.35
CA LEU A 9 -12.93 17.92 1.15
C LEU A 9 -11.93 18.26 2.25
N GLY A 10 -11.40 17.25 2.96
CA GLY A 10 -10.34 17.44 3.95
C GLY A 10 -9.08 18.05 3.35
N LEU A 11 -8.68 17.59 2.16
CA LEU A 11 -7.53 18.11 1.44
C LEU A 11 -7.75 19.57 1.02
N LEU A 12 -8.94 19.93 0.53
CA LEU A 12 -9.25 21.31 0.15
C LEU A 12 -9.21 22.29 1.33
N ILE A 13 -9.47 21.81 2.55
CA ILE A 13 -9.34 22.62 3.77
C ILE A 13 -7.86 22.80 4.13
N ALA A 14 -7.07 21.73 4.14
CA ALA A 14 -5.66 21.77 4.52
C ALA A 14 -4.77 22.46 3.46
N LEU A 15 -5.09 22.25 2.19
CA LEU A 15 -4.35 22.77 1.04
C LEU A 15 -5.35 23.25 -0.03
N PRO A 16 -5.83 24.50 0.09
CA PRO A 16 -6.75 25.08 -0.88
C PRO A 16 -6.20 25.00 -2.29
N ILE A 17 -7.07 24.77 -3.28
CA ILE A 17 -6.66 24.55 -4.68
C ILE A 17 -5.83 25.70 -5.26
N TRP A 18 -6.04 26.93 -4.78
CA TRP A 18 -5.30 28.13 -5.19
C TRP A 18 -3.86 28.16 -4.69
N ASN A 19 -3.55 27.43 -3.62
CA ASN A 19 -2.21 27.29 -3.05
C ASN A 19 -1.55 25.97 -3.46
N TYR A 20 -2.14 25.22 -4.39
CA TYR A 20 -1.64 23.92 -4.79
C TYR A 20 -0.34 24.06 -5.59
N PRO A 21 0.74 23.33 -5.25
CA PRO A 21 2.02 23.43 -5.94
C PRO A 21 1.98 22.69 -7.29
N PHE A 22 1.40 23.31 -8.32
CA PHE A 22 1.26 22.71 -9.65
C PHE A 22 2.58 22.38 -10.35
N GLU A 23 3.70 22.87 -9.84
CA GLU A 23 5.04 22.51 -10.33
C GLU A 23 5.35 21.01 -10.14
N ILE A 24 4.75 20.36 -9.14
CA ILE A 24 5.00 18.94 -8.86
C ILE A 24 4.68 18.03 -10.04
N PHE A 25 3.78 18.44 -10.94
CA PHE A 25 3.40 17.64 -12.10
C PHE A 25 4.53 17.53 -13.13
N THR A 26 5.35 18.57 -13.27
CA THR A 26 6.45 18.63 -14.26
C THR A 26 7.82 18.44 -13.63
N GLN A 27 7.93 18.53 -12.30
CA GLN A 27 9.16 18.25 -11.58
C GLN A 27 9.64 16.81 -11.84
N SER A 28 10.95 16.68 -12.06
CA SER A 28 11.65 15.41 -12.18
C SER A 28 11.85 14.82 -10.79
N ILE A 29 11.24 13.67 -10.50
CA ILE A 29 11.29 13.01 -9.21
C ILE A 29 12.07 11.70 -9.34
N ASN A 30 13.09 11.57 -8.51
CA ASN A 30 13.93 10.38 -8.46
C ASN A 30 13.21 9.20 -7.80
N LEU A 31 13.32 8.01 -8.38
CA LEU A 31 12.66 6.79 -7.88
C LEU A 31 13.31 6.21 -6.62
N GLN A 32 14.48 6.71 -6.23
CA GLN A 32 15.29 6.28 -5.10
C GLN A 32 15.70 4.80 -5.16
N GLY A 33 16.52 4.38 -4.19
CA GLY A 33 16.91 2.98 -4.03
C GLY A 33 17.52 2.36 -5.29
N ARG A 34 17.00 1.19 -5.72
CA ARG A 34 17.46 0.46 -6.92
C ARG A 34 17.36 1.28 -8.20
N PHE A 35 16.46 2.24 -8.24
CA PHE A 35 16.15 3.03 -9.44
C PHE A 35 16.64 4.47 -9.32
N ILE A 36 17.64 4.73 -8.47
CA ILE A 36 18.23 6.07 -8.28
C ILE A 36 18.79 6.71 -9.56
N ALA A 37 19.09 5.92 -10.59
CA ALA A 37 19.53 6.45 -11.90
C ALA A 37 18.37 6.91 -12.80
N HIS A 38 17.12 6.69 -12.40
CA HIS A 38 15.93 6.99 -13.18
C HIS A 38 15.08 8.02 -12.47
N ASP A 39 14.77 9.08 -13.20
CA ASP A 39 13.79 10.07 -12.77
C ASP A 39 12.53 9.96 -13.63
N LEU A 40 11.38 10.21 -13.01
CA LEU A 40 10.11 10.31 -13.71
C LEU A 40 9.45 11.65 -13.40
N PRO A 41 8.74 12.27 -14.37
CA PRO A 41 7.98 13.47 -14.09
C PRO A 41 6.84 13.16 -13.12
N GLY A 42 6.55 14.07 -12.19
CA GLY A 42 5.63 13.80 -11.09
C GLY A 42 4.22 13.41 -11.52
N TRP A 43 3.72 13.89 -12.67
CA TRP A 43 2.43 13.44 -13.19
C TRP A 43 2.37 11.93 -13.48
N VAL A 44 3.48 11.31 -13.90
CA VAL A 44 3.57 9.85 -14.13
C VAL A 44 3.47 9.10 -12.80
N LEU A 45 4.16 9.57 -11.76
CA LEU A 45 4.11 8.96 -10.42
C LEU A 45 2.72 9.12 -9.80
N ILE A 46 2.07 10.27 -9.98
CA ILE A 46 0.70 10.49 -9.54
C ILE A 46 -0.25 9.55 -10.29
N ALA A 47 -0.13 9.46 -11.62
CA ALA A 47 -0.94 8.54 -12.42
C ALA A 47 -0.74 7.08 -11.98
N TRP A 48 0.50 6.69 -11.67
CA TRP A 48 0.83 5.37 -11.11
C TRP A 48 0.14 5.13 -9.76
N LEU A 49 0.19 6.09 -8.83
CA LEU A 49 -0.45 6.00 -7.53
C LEU A 49 -1.98 5.88 -7.65
N VAL A 50 -2.60 6.67 -8.52
CA VAL A 50 -4.05 6.59 -8.76
C VAL A 50 -4.42 5.24 -9.38
N THR A 51 -3.70 4.80 -10.41
CA THR A 51 -4.06 3.59 -11.14
C THR A 51 -3.68 2.32 -10.39
N LEU A 52 -2.41 2.14 -10.04
CA LEU A 52 -1.89 0.92 -9.42
C LEU A 52 -1.77 0.99 -7.90
N GLY A 53 -1.70 2.18 -7.32
CA GLY A 53 -1.79 2.35 -5.86
C GLY A 53 -3.22 2.31 -5.33
N THR A 54 -4.23 2.63 -6.17
CA THR A 54 -5.62 2.79 -5.71
C THR A 54 -6.63 1.98 -6.52
N ILE A 55 -6.79 2.26 -7.82
CA ILE A 55 -7.87 1.65 -8.63
C ILE A 55 -7.68 0.13 -8.74
N ALA A 56 -6.51 -0.33 -9.19
CA ALA A 56 -6.26 -1.75 -9.40
C ALA A 56 -6.33 -2.56 -8.09
N PRO A 57 -5.68 -2.15 -6.98
CA PRO A 57 -5.84 -2.85 -5.70
C PRO A 57 -7.28 -2.90 -5.22
N TYR A 58 -8.03 -1.81 -5.33
CA TYR A 58 -9.44 -1.76 -4.95
C TYR A 58 -10.29 -2.76 -5.77
N LEU A 59 -10.04 -2.83 -7.08
CA LEU A 59 -10.68 -3.82 -7.94
C LEU A 59 -10.29 -5.25 -7.55
N PHE A 60 -9.02 -5.52 -7.24
CA PHE A 60 -8.59 -6.83 -6.76
C PHE A 60 -9.24 -7.21 -5.43
N VAL A 61 -9.38 -6.28 -4.49
CA VAL A 61 -10.04 -6.52 -3.20
C VAL A 61 -11.52 -6.86 -3.41
N ILE A 62 -12.25 -6.07 -4.22
CA ILE A 62 -13.68 -6.33 -4.48
C ILE A 62 -13.87 -7.70 -5.15
N ASN A 63 -13.04 -8.03 -6.14
CA ASN A 63 -13.14 -9.32 -6.82
C ASN A 63 -12.68 -10.47 -5.91
N GLY A 64 -11.65 -10.24 -5.09
CA GLY A 64 -11.13 -11.19 -4.12
C GLY A 64 -12.19 -11.59 -3.08
N ILE A 65 -12.94 -10.62 -2.54
CA ILE A 65 -14.03 -10.89 -1.58
C ILE A 65 -15.18 -11.71 -2.20
N LYS A 66 -15.33 -11.72 -3.53
CA LYS A 66 -16.30 -12.61 -4.20
C LYS A 66 -15.81 -14.06 -4.31
N LEU A 67 -14.49 -14.26 -4.31
CA LEU A 67 -13.83 -15.57 -4.45
C LEU A 67 -13.42 -16.17 -3.10
N LEU A 68 -13.19 -15.31 -2.11
CA LEU A 68 -12.70 -15.64 -0.77
C LEU A 68 -13.71 -15.14 0.26
N SER A 69 -13.84 -15.84 1.39
CA SER A 69 -14.64 -15.30 2.50
C SER A 69 -14.08 -13.96 2.97
N ALA A 70 -14.93 -13.06 3.48
CA ALA A 70 -14.50 -11.78 4.06
C ALA A 70 -13.48 -11.99 5.19
N SER A 71 -13.58 -13.09 5.93
CA SER A 71 -12.64 -13.48 6.99
C SER A 71 -11.26 -13.82 6.42
N THR A 72 -11.19 -14.67 5.39
CA THR A 72 -9.93 -15.10 4.76
C THR A 72 -9.22 -13.91 4.11
N SER A 73 -9.99 -13.07 3.41
CA SER A 73 -9.44 -11.84 2.80
C SER A 73 -8.84 -10.89 3.84
N SER A 74 -9.50 -10.74 4.98
CA SER A 74 -9.01 -9.91 6.09
C SER A 74 -7.71 -10.46 6.69
N VAL A 75 -7.65 -11.78 6.95
CA VAL A 75 -6.45 -12.44 7.51
C VAL A 75 -5.26 -12.33 6.56
N ILE A 76 -5.46 -12.51 5.25
CA ILE A 76 -4.41 -12.31 4.24
C ILE A 76 -3.96 -10.84 4.20
N GLY A 77 -4.89 -9.89 4.32
CA GLY A 77 -4.56 -8.46 4.37
C GLY A 77 -3.61 -8.10 5.52
N MET A 78 -3.64 -8.84 6.63
CA MET A 78 -2.71 -8.61 7.74
C MET A 78 -1.24 -8.92 7.40
N ALA A 79 -0.95 -9.56 6.27
CA ALA A 79 0.41 -9.76 5.77
C ALA A 79 1.04 -8.47 5.18
N GLU A 80 0.24 -7.44 4.94
CA GLU A 80 0.67 -6.17 4.33
C GLU A 80 1.94 -5.58 4.96
N PRO A 81 2.09 -5.47 6.29
CA PRO A 81 3.30 -4.88 6.88
C PRO A 81 4.57 -5.67 6.58
N VAL A 82 4.46 -7.01 6.51
CA VAL A 82 5.59 -7.89 6.19
C VAL A 82 5.97 -7.74 4.72
N LEU A 83 4.98 -7.73 3.83
CA LEU A 83 5.19 -7.52 2.39
C LEU A 83 5.77 -6.13 2.13
N ALA A 84 5.26 -5.08 2.79
CA ALA A 84 5.78 -3.72 2.69
C ALA A 84 7.26 -3.66 3.10
N GLY A 85 7.64 -4.32 4.20
CA GLY A 85 9.05 -4.40 4.60
C GLY A 85 9.93 -5.15 3.60
N ILE A 86 9.41 -6.22 2.96
CA ILE A 86 10.14 -6.94 1.90
C ILE A 86 10.32 -6.05 0.68
N PHE A 87 9.26 -5.32 0.28
CA PHE A 87 9.31 -4.35 -0.81
C PHE A 87 10.27 -3.21 -0.52
N ALA A 88 10.31 -2.68 0.72
CA ALA A 88 11.26 -1.64 1.11
C ALA A 88 12.71 -2.14 1.08
N TRP A 89 12.98 -3.35 1.59
CA TRP A 89 14.31 -3.95 1.49
C TRP A 89 14.72 -4.17 0.03
N TRP A 90 13.81 -4.66 -0.80
CA TRP A 90 14.06 -4.85 -2.22
C TRP A 90 14.28 -3.50 -2.91
N TRP A 91 13.32 -2.58 -2.87
CA TRP A 91 13.35 -1.32 -3.61
C TRP A 91 14.36 -0.31 -3.06
N LEU A 92 14.35 -0.06 -1.75
CA LEU A 92 15.09 1.03 -1.09
C LEU A 92 16.42 0.59 -0.47
N TYR A 93 16.75 -0.70 -0.53
CA TYR A 93 17.91 -1.29 0.16
C TYR A 93 17.86 -1.15 1.70
N GLU A 94 16.67 -0.96 2.28
CA GLU A 94 16.49 -0.86 3.73
C GLU A 94 16.75 -2.20 4.41
N ARG A 95 17.63 -2.24 5.41
CA ARG A 95 17.96 -3.48 6.13
C ARG A 95 16.99 -3.71 7.28
N TRP A 96 16.58 -4.96 7.43
CA TRP A 96 15.80 -5.38 8.57
C TRP A 96 16.69 -5.54 9.80
N ASN A 97 16.26 -4.95 10.92
CA ASN A 97 16.87 -5.20 12.22
C ASN A 97 16.25 -6.45 12.89
N PHE A 98 16.86 -6.88 14.00
CA PHE A 98 16.42 -8.08 14.72
C PHE A 98 14.95 -7.99 15.18
N ILE A 99 14.51 -6.83 15.67
CA ILE A 99 13.14 -6.63 16.16
C ILE A 99 12.13 -6.74 15.01
N GLN A 100 12.43 -6.16 13.85
CA GLN A 100 11.59 -6.26 12.65
C GLN A 100 11.47 -7.69 12.14
N LEU A 101 12.57 -8.47 12.16
CA LEU A 101 12.55 -9.89 11.80
C LEU A 101 11.67 -10.70 12.76
N VAL A 102 11.85 -10.51 14.07
CA VAL A 102 11.00 -11.17 15.08
C VAL A 102 9.54 -10.77 14.90
N GLY A 103 9.26 -9.48 14.71
CA GLY A 103 7.92 -8.97 14.44
C GLY A 103 7.29 -9.60 13.20
N GLY A 104 8.05 -9.73 12.11
CA GLY A 104 7.61 -10.39 10.88
C GLY A 104 7.23 -11.85 11.10
N VAL A 105 8.05 -12.60 11.85
CA VAL A 105 7.75 -14.00 12.22
C VAL A 105 6.49 -14.09 13.09
N VAL A 106 6.33 -13.20 14.06
CA VAL A 106 5.15 -13.14 14.93
C VAL A 106 3.88 -12.88 14.11
N VAL A 107 3.91 -11.91 13.19
CA VAL A 107 2.77 -11.60 12.30
C VAL A 107 2.41 -12.80 11.43
N LEU A 108 3.38 -13.44 10.76
CA LEU A 108 3.13 -14.60 9.93
C LEU A 108 2.56 -15.78 10.72
N THR A 109 3.08 -16.00 11.94
CA THR A 109 2.57 -17.06 12.82
C THR A 109 1.12 -16.78 13.24
N GLY A 110 0.80 -15.54 13.59
CA GLY A 110 -0.56 -15.11 13.92
C GLY A 110 -1.53 -15.31 12.77
N ILE A 111 -1.13 -14.98 11.54
CA ILE A 111 -1.92 -15.19 10.32
C ILE A 111 -2.21 -16.68 10.11
N ILE A 112 -1.18 -17.53 10.18
CA ILE A 112 -1.34 -18.98 10.01
C ILE A 112 -2.26 -19.57 11.08
N LEU A 113 -2.12 -19.14 12.33
CA LEU A 113 -2.95 -19.62 13.43
C LEU A 113 -4.41 -19.17 13.26
N ALA A 114 -4.63 -17.91 12.89
CA ALA A 114 -5.96 -17.37 12.64
C ALA A 114 -6.66 -18.09 11.48
N ASP A 115 -5.94 -18.37 10.39
CA ASP A 115 -6.46 -19.11 9.25
C ASP A 115 -6.84 -20.55 9.63
N LYS A 116 -5.94 -21.28 10.30
CA LYS A 116 -6.19 -22.66 10.75
C LYS A 116 -7.33 -22.79 11.75
N ALA A 117 -7.39 -21.90 12.75
CA ALA A 117 -8.47 -21.90 13.74
C ALA A 117 -9.84 -21.69 13.06
N ARG A 118 -9.86 -20.92 11.97
CA ARG A 118 -11.08 -20.67 11.21
C ARG A 118 -11.48 -21.84 10.33
N SER A 119 -10.53 -22.48 9.63
CA SER A 119 -10.80 -23.69 8.85
C SER A 119 -11.32 -24.84 9.71
N ALA A 120 -10.90 -24.93 10.98
CA ALA A 120 -11.38 -25.94 11.92
C ALA A 120 -12.78 -25.64 12.51
N ALA A 121 -13.25 -24.40 12.41
CA ALA A 121 -14.55 -23.96 12.92
C ALA A 121 -15.67 -24.02 11.87
N HIS A 122 -15.33 -24.33 10.62
CA HIS A 122 -16.25 -24.59 9.50
C HIS A 122 -16.32 -26.09 9.20
#